data_AF-A0A550C9J5-F1
#
_entry.id   AF-A0A550C9J5-F1
#
_cell.length_a   1.000
_cell.length_b   1.000
_cell.length_c   1.000
_cell.angle_alpha   90.00
_cell.angle_beta   90.00
_cell.angle_gamma   90.00
#
_symmetry.space_group_name_H-M   'P 1'
#
loop_
_entity.id
_entity.type
_entity.pdbx_description
1 polymer ?
#
loop_
_entity_poly.entity_id
_entity_poly.type
_entity_poly.pdbx_seq_one_letter_code
_entity_poly.pdbx_strand_id
1 'polypeptide(L)'
;MMNLLRGTMESSTGGYVTRRLHVPQEVWSQGGAKLNNTSEKVRVVAILCSALEELQLHSAEVFGAGNVSSGLAMGIGSITRKEADAWTGKLEEFSSICDGVVASFGKKLSVGEGFIVKKSTWGDRMTRSFDKLTNNGKTLDSPAAYVQGLRKLFLHVQLLDEHTKAVKAHPVAPAYAAFAPDMRSSIETKLKRCSEFFATVILTFVIRDLAQLLDKYVKRCEKWLEE
;
A
#
# COMPACT_ATOMS: atom_id res chain seq x y z
N MET A 1 -3.55 0.26 10.60
CA MET A 1 -2.40 1.21 10.63
C MET A 1 -2.38 2.14 9.42
N MET A 2 -2.29 1.63 8.17
CA MET A 2 -2.22 2.47 6.96
C MET A 2 -3.38 3.47 6.82
N ASN A 3 -4.61 3.07 7.18
CA ASN A 3 -5.77 3.95 7.21
C ASN A 3 -5.63 5.12 8.21
N LEU A 4 -5.03 4.85 9.39
CA LEU A 4 -4.78 5.88 10.41
C LEU A 4 -3.68 6.85 9.95
N LEU A 5 -2.58 6.32 9.40
CA LEU A 5 -1.51 7.14 8.83
C LEU A 5 -2.03 8.06 7.72
N ARG A 6 -2.87 7.53 6.81
CA ARG A 6 -3.53 8.35 5.79
C ARG A 6 -4.35 9.47 6.44
N GLY A 7 -5.15 9.17 7.46
CA GLY A 7 -5.92 10.17 8.20
C GLY A 7 -5.07 11.33 8.73
N THR A 8 -3.85 11.06 9.19
CA THR A 8 -2.92 12.10 9.67
C THR A 8 -2.40 13.03 8.57
N MET A 9 -2.43 12.58 7.31
CA MET A 9 -2.01 13.38 6.15
C MET A 9 -3.17 14.17 5.53
N GLU A 10 -4.42 13.72 5.74
CA GLU A 10 -5.63 14.24 5.10
C GLU A 10 -6.40 15.24 5.96
N SER A 11 -6.51 14.96 7.25
CA SER A 11 -7.18 15.83 8.21
C SER A 11 -6.39 17.11 8.40
N SER A 12 -7.06 18.26 8.38
CA SER A 12 -6.44 19.57 8.64
C SER A 12 -5.80 19.68 10.03
N THR A 13 -6.29 18.91 10.99
CA THR A 13 -5.75 18.87 12.35
C THR A 13 -4.72 17.76 12.56
N GLY A 14 -4.54 16.88 11.57
CA GLY A 14 -3.82 15.62 11.74
C GLY A 14 -4.71 14.51 12.33
N GLY A 15 -4.09 13.51 12.97
CA GLY A 15 -4.84 12.40 13.55
C GLY A 15 -4.04 11.47 14.45
N TYR A 16 -4.74 10.57 15.13
CA TYR A 16 -4.14 9.60 16.04
C TYR A 16 -3.71 8.33 15.31
N VAL A 17 -2.43 7.97 15.45
CA VAL A 17 -1.88 6.69 14.94
C VAL A 17 -1.88 5.59 15.99
N THR A 18 -1.89 5.98 17.27
CA THR A 18 -2.12 5.09 18.43
C THR A 18 -3.07 5.78 19.41
N ARG A 19 -3.49 5.08 20.48
CA ARG A 19 -4.33 5.68 21.55
C ARG A 19 -3.70 6.90 22.23
N ARG A 20 -2.38 7.10 22.09
CA ARG A 20 -1.62 8.14 22.79
C ARG A 20 -0.78 9.04 21.88
N LEU A 21 -0.65 8.71 20.60
CA LEU A 21 0.18 9.47 19.66
C LEU A 21 -0.70 10.16 18.62
N HIS A 22 -0.85 11.46 18.78
CA HIS A 22 -1.40 12.36 17.77
C HIS A 22 -0.28 12.87 16.86
N VAL A 23 -0.50 12.82 15.55
CA VAL A 23 0.41 13.36 14.54
C VAL A 23 -0.29 14.53 13.85
N PRO A 24 0.15 15.79 14.10
CA PRO A 24 -0.35 16.95 13.37
C PRO A 24 -0.10 16.82 11.85
N GLN A 25 -0.98 17.39 11.03
CA GLN A 25 -0.82 17.33 9.56
C GLN A 25 0.47 18.01 9.11
N GLU A 26 0.84 19.07 9.82
CA GLU A 26 2.01 19.89 9.56
C GLU A 26 3.29 19.07 9.58
N VAL A 27 3.35 17.99 10.36
CA VAL A 27 4.51 17.08 10.40
C VAL A 27 4.85 16.57 9.00
N TRP A 28 3.85 16.33 8.16
CA TRP A 28 4.04 15.87 6.79
C TRP A 28 4.37 17.00 5.80
N SER A 29 4.04 18.25 6.13
CA SER A 29 4.26 19.42 5.26
C SER A 29 5.46 20.28 5.68
N GLN A 30 6.05 20.04 6.85
CA GLN A 30 7.26 20.73 7.32
C GLN A 30 8.43 20.44 6.37
N GLY A 31 8.63 21.31 5.39
CA GLY A 31 9.86 21.36 4.61
C GLY A 31 11.06 21.55 5.53
N GLY A 32 12.07 20.69 5.40
CA GLY A 32 13.33 20.84 6.13
C GLY A 32 13.91 19.53 6.69
N ALA A 33 13.13 18.47 6.86
CA ALA A 33 13.67 17.15 7.14
C ALA A 33 14.30 16.55 5.88
N LYS A 34 15.61 16.26 5.92
CA LYS A 34 16.29 15.53 4.86
C LYS A 34 15.97 14.05 5.05
N LEU A 35 14.88 13.60 4.45
CA LEU A 35 14.53 12.19 4.39
C LEU A 35 15.53 11.46 3.48
N ASN A 36 15.94 10.27 3.89
CA ASN A 36 16.88 9.46 3.11
C ASN A 36 16.16 8.76 1.95
N ASN A 37 16.81 8.70 0.79
CA ASN A 37 16.36 7.95 -0.39
C ASN A 37 14.91 8.26 -0.81
N THR A 38 14.50 9.53 -0.69
CA THR A 38 13.13 9.98 -1.02
C THR A 38 12.78 9.67 -2.47
N SER A 39 13.70 9.88 -3.41
CA SER A 39 13.44 9.61 -4.83
C SER A 39 13.11 8.13 -5.10
N GLU A 40 13.78 7.19 -4.41
CA GLU A 40 13.49 5.76 -4.47
C GLU A 40 12.14 5.44 -3.84
N LYS A 41 11.84 6.01 -2.67
CA LYS A 41 10.56 5.80 -1.99
C LYS A 41 9.39 6.28 -2.83
N VAL A 42 9.49 7.47 -3.43
CA VAL A 42 8.49 8.01 -4.35
C VAL A 42 8.28 7.06 -5.53
N ARG A 43 9.36 6.53 -6.12
CA ARG A 43 9.27 5.53 -7.20
C ARG A 43 8.57 4.25 -6.76
N VAL A 44 8.94 3.69 -5.62
CA VAL A 44 8.30 2.48 -5.06
C VAL A 44 6.81 2.71 -4.81
N VAL A 45 6.47 3.84 -4.21
CA VAL A 45 5.08 4.24 -3.96
C VAL A 45 4.29 4.35 -5.27
N ALA A 46 4.87 4.97 -6.31
CA ALA A 46 4.22 5.08 -7.62
C ALA A 46 3.96 3.72 -8.28
N ILE A 47 4.93 2.80 -8.22
CA ILE A 47 4.79 1.43 -8.75
C ILE A 47 3.64 0.70 -8.04
N LEU A 48 3.62 0.75 -6.71
CA LEU A 48 2.60 0.07 -5.92
C LEU A 48 1.22 0.68 -6.11
N CYS A 49 1.11 2.01 -6.25
CA CYS A 49 -0.15 2.67 -6.60
C CYS A 49 -0.69 2.15 -7.93
N SER A 50 0.13 2.13 -8.99
CA SER A 50 -0.30 1.64 -10.31
C SER A 50 -0.73 0.18 -10.25
N ALA A 51 -0.01 -0.67 -9.50
CA ALA A 51 -0.34 -2.08 -9.36
C ALA A 51 -1.64 -2.31 -8.57
N LEU A 52 -1.88 -1.51 -7.52
CA LEU A 52 -3.12 -1.59 -6.73
C LEU A 52 -4.32 -1.02 -7.50
N GLU A 53 -4.14 0.01 -8.33
CA GLU A 53 -5.18 0.52 -9.23
C GLU A 53 -5.61 -0.56 -10.22
N GLU A 54 -4.65 -1.26 -10.84
CA GLU A 54 -4.96 -2.40 -11.70
C GLU A 54 -5.69 -3.51 -10.94
N LEU A 55 -5.22 -3.85 -9.73
CA LEU A 55 -5.87 -4.85 -8.89
C LEU A 55 -7.31 -4.44 -8.51
N GLN A 56 -7.54 -3.15 -8.25
CA GLN A 56 -8.85 -2.60 -7.94
C GLN A 56 -9.82 -2.70 -9.12
N LEU A 57 -9.34 -2.43 -10.34
CA LEU A 57 -10.14 -2.60 -11.56
C LEU A 57 -10.58 -4.06 -11.73
N HIS A 58 -9.65 -5.01 -11.62
CA HIS A 58 -9.98 -6.44 -11.72
C HIS A 58 -10.88 -6.93 -10.58
N SER A 59 -10.71 -6.39 -9.37
CA SER A 59 -11.64 -6.67 -8.27
C SER A 59 -13.05 -6.20 -8.61
N ALA A 60 -13.21 -5.01 -9.20
CA ALA A 60 -14.53 -4.50 -9.57
C ALA A 60 -15.16 -5.32 -10.71
N GLU A 61 -14.36 -5.88 -11.62
CA GLU A 61 -14.85 -6.79 -12.66
C GLU A 61 -15.36 -8.12 -12.09
N VAL A 62 -14.66 -8.70 -11.10
CA VAL A 62 -15.01 -9.99 -10.50
C VAL A 62 -16.12 -9.90 -9.46
N PHE A 63 -16.06 -8.88 -8.60
CA PHE A 63 -16.95 -8.75 -7.44
C PHE A 63 -17.99 -7.62 -7.59
N GLY A 64 -17.97 -6.89 -8.72
CA GLY A 64 -18.85 -5.74 -8.95
C GLY A 64 -18.36 -4.46 -8.28
N ALA A 65 -19.00 -3.34 -8.64
CA ALA A 65 -18.72 -2.03 -8.04
C ALA A 65 -19.31 -1.97 -6.62
N GLY A 66 -18.49 -2.24 -5.61
CA GLY A 66 -18.92 -2.16 -4.21
C GLY A 66 -17.87 -2.65 -3.23
N ASN A 67 -18.12 -2.42 -1.94
CA ASN A 67 -17.27 -2.95 -0.89
C ASN A 67 -17.53 -4.46 -0.76
N VAL A 68 -16.51 -5.26 -1.05
CA VAL A 68 -16.55 -6.73 -1.08
C VAL A 68 -16.90 -7.33 0.30
N SER A 69 -16.59 -6.61 1.38
CA SER A 69 -16.88 -7.05 2.75
C SER A 69 -18.31 -6.75 3.21
N SER A 70 -19.00 -5.76 2.62
CA SER A 70 -20.34 -5.34 3.06
C SER A 70 -21.49 -6.13 2.43
N GLY A 71 -21.21 -7.07 1.52
CA GLY A 71 -22.23 -7.90 0.88
C GLY A 71 -23.16 -7.15 -0.08
N LEU A 72 -22.95 -5.84 -0.28
CA LEU A 72 -23.71 -4.97 -1.20
C LEU A 72 -23.16 -4.99 -2.63
N ALA A 73 -22.31 -5.96 -2.97
CA ALA A 73 -21.87 -6.23 -4.32
C ALA A 73 -23.08 -6.66 -5.17
N MET A 74 -23.79 -5.67 -5.73
CA MET A 74 -24.90 -5.82 -6.67
C MET A 74 -24.36 -6.22 -8.05
N GLY A 75 -23.66 -7.35 -8.11
CA GLY A 75 -23.16 -7.99 -9.32
C GLY A 75 -23.86 -9.33 -9.53
N ILE A 76 -24.96 -9.28 -10.26
CA ILE A 76 -25.78 -10.42 -10.67
C ILE A 76 -24.98 -11.21 -11.71
N GLY A 77 -24.23 -12.20 -11.25
CA GLY A 77 -23.55 -13.21 -12.07
C GLY A 77 -23.03 -14.29 -11.14
N SER A 78 -23.30 -15.56 -11.44
CA SER A 78 -22.76 -16.67 -10.64
C SER A 78 -21.25 -16.59 -10.71
N ILE A 79 -20.58 -16.17 -9.62
CA ILE A 79 -19.12 -16.12 -9.63
C ILE A 79 -18.60 -17.51 -9.94
N THR A 80 -17.96 -17.63 -11.10
CA THR A 80 -17.48 -18.87 -11.66
C THR A 80 -16.11 -19.19 -11.10
N ARG A 81 -15.74 -20.48 -11.14
CA ARG A 81 -14.37 -20.92 -10.86
C ARG A 81 -13.33 -20.15 -11.68
N LYS A 82 -13.68 -19.80 -12.93
CA LYS A 82 -12.84 -19.02 -13.84
C LYS A 82 -12.52 -17.63 -13.30
N GLU A 83 -13.49 -16.92 -12.72
CA GLU A 83 -13.29 -15.61 -12.12
C GLU A 83 -12.46 -15.69 -10.83
N ALA A 84 -12.69 -16.74 -10.03
CA ALA A 84 -11.90 -17.00 -8.84
C ALA A 84 -10.43 -17.33 -9.18
N ASP A 85 -10.18 -18.09 -10.25
CA ASP A 85 -8.84 -18.36 -10.78
C ASP A 85 -8.18 -17.08 -11.30
N ALA A 86 -8.92 -16.26 -12.05
CA ALA A 86 -8.44 -14.98 -12.56
C ALA A 86 -8.05 -14.01 -11.43
N TRP A 87 -8.90 -13.88 -10.40
CA TRP A 87 -8.61 -13.08 -9.21
C TRP A 87 -7.38 -13.58 -8.46
N THR A 88 -7.26 -14.90 -8.27
CA THR A 88 -6.09 -15.50 -7.63
C THR A 88 -4.81 -15.24 -8.43
N GLY A 89 -4.89 -15.29 -9.76
CA GLY A 89 -3.78 -14.94 -10.64
C GLY A 89 -3.35 -13.47 -10.52
N LYS A 90 -4.31 -12.54 -10.40
CA LYS A 90 -4.01 -11.11 -10.19
C LYS A 90 -3.37 -10.82 -8.84
N LEU A 91 -3.77 -11.52 -7.78
CA LEU A 91 -3.09 -11.45 -6.49
C LEU A 91 -1.64 -11.98 -6.56
N GLU A 92 -1.40 -13.03 -7.35
CA GLU A 92 -0.05 -13.56 -7.57
C GLU A 92 0.83 -12.57 -8.36
N GLU A 93 0.27 -11.95 -9.41
CA GLU A 93 0.95 -10.88 -10.15
C GLU A 93 1.34 -9.73 -9.23
N PHE A 94 0.41 -9.25 -8.40
CA PHE A 94 0.70 -8.21 -7.40
C PHE A 94 1.78 -8.65 -6.39
N SER A 95 1.75 -9.91 -5.93
CA SER A 95 2.79 -10.45 -5.05
C SER A 95 4.16 -10.46 -5.74
N SER A 96 4.23 -10.79 -7.03
CA SER A 96 5.48 -10.74 -7.80
C SER A 96 6.02 -9.32 -7.93
N ILE A 97 5.14 -8.31 -8.01
CA ILE A 97 5.54 -6.89 -7.99
C ILE A 97 6.15 -6.53 -6.63
N CYS A 98 5.55 -6.97 -5.54
CA CYS A 98 6.09 -6.78 -4.19
C CYS A 98 7.49 -7.38 -4.04
N ASP A 99 7.69 -8.62 -4.51
CA ASP A 99 9.00 -9.27 -4.53
C ASP A 99 10.02 -8.49 -5.37
N GLY A 100 9.60 -8.00 -6.54
CA GLY A 100 10.43 -7.14 -7.40
C GLY A 100 10.88 -5.85 -6.72
N VAL A 101 9.98 -5.20 -5.97
CA VAL A 101 10.32 -4.02 -5.15
C VAL A 101 11.39 -4.36 -4.12
N VAL A 102 11.24 -5.48 -3.40
CA VAL A 102 12.26 -5.90 -2.40
C VAL A 102 13.59 -6.19 -3.08
N ALA A 103 13.59 -6.91 -4.20
CA ALA A 103 14.80 -7.25 -4.93
C ALA A 103 15.55 -6.01 -5.47
N SER A 104 14.83 -5.04 -6.01
CA SER A 104 15.42 -3.84 -6.64
C SER A 104 15.72 -2.71 -5.65
N PHE A 105 14.91 -2.55 -4.61
CA PHE A 105 14.97 -1.39 -3.70
C PHE A 105 15.21 -1.75 -2.24
N GLY A 106 15.13 -3.02 -1.81
CA GLY A 106 15.21 -3.41 -0.40
C GLY A 106 16.41 -2.82 0.34
N LYS A 107 17.63 -2.96 -0.23
CA LYS A 107 18.86 -2.36 0.32
C LYS A 107 18.76 -0.84 0.46
N LYS A 108 18.21 -0.15 -0.56
CA LYS A 108 18.07 1.31 -0.56
C LYS A 108 16.99 1.79 0.42
N LEU A 109 15.94 1.00 0.62
CA LEU A 109 14.91 1.29 1.61
C LEU A 109 15.37 0.98 3.05
N SER A 110 16.57 0.40 3.22
CA SER A 110 17.05 -0.14 4.50
C SER A 110 16.09 -1.20 5.07
N VAL A 111 15.43 -1.94 4.19
CA VAL A 111 14.50 -3.02 4.53
C VAL A 111 15.15 -4.32 4.06
N GLY A 112 15.51 -5.22 4.98
CA GLY A 112 15.93 -6.57 4.58
C GLY A 112 17.10 -7.21 5.32
N GLU A 113 17.36 -6.91 6.60
CA GLU A 113 18.32 -7.71 7.37
C GLU A 113 17.86 -9.18 7.59
N GLY A 114 16.69 -9.61 7.08
CA GLY A 114 16.19 -10.98 7.25
C GLY A 114 15.33 -11.58 6.13
N PHE A 115 15.26 -10.98 4.93
CA PHE A 115 14.45 -11.53 3.83
C PHE A 115 15.30 -12.33 2.84
N ILE A 116 14.99 -13.63 2.68
CA ILE A 116 15.56 -14.47 1.62
C ILE A 116 14.98 -13.99 0.28
N VAL A 117 15.79 -13.25 -0.48
CA VAL A 117 15.45 -12.81 -1.83
C VAL A 117 15.51 -14.01 -2.77
N LYS A 118 14.35 -14.60 -3.10
CA LYS A 118 14.25 -15.48 -4.27
C LYS A 118 14.32 -14.60 -5.52
N LYS A 119 15.31 -14.81 -6.38
CA LYS A 119 15.40 -14.14 -7.69
C LYS A 119 14.13 -14.43 -8.48
N SER A 120 13.22 -13.45 -8.59
CA SER A 120 12.12 -13.48 -9.53
C SER A 120 12.58 -12.83 -10.84
N THR A 121 12.37 -13.54 -11.94
CA THR A 121 12.66 -13.03 -13.29
C THR A 121 11.55 -12.06 -13.67
N TRP A 122 11.82 -10.77 -13.50
CA TRP A 122 10.99 -9.67 -13.97
C TRP A 122 10.75 -9.83 -15.48
N GLY A 123 9.49 -10.00 -15.89
CA GLY A 123 9.12 -10.13 -17.30
C GLY A 123 9.11 -8.81 -18.08
N ASP A 124 9.49 -8.87 -19.36
CA ASP A 124 9.67 -7.78 -20.33
C ASP A 124 8.46 -6.83 -20.55
N ARG A 125 7.27 -7.18 -20.04
CA ARG A 125 6.07 -6.35 -20.17
C ARG A 125 6.03 -5.22 -19.14
N MET A 126 6.59 -5.45 -17.95
CA MET A 126 6.51 -4.49 -16.84
C MET A 126 7.63 -3.45 -16.86
N THR A 127 8.76 -3.74 -17.50
CA THR A 127 9.84 -2.77 -17.79
C THR A 127 9.36 -1.60 -18.63
N ARG A 128 8.41 -1.79 -19.55
CA ARG A 128 7.86 -0.71 -20.39
C ARG A 128 6.97 0.26 -19.63
N SER A 129 6.14 -0.23 -18.70
CA SER A 129 5.35 0.62 -17.79
C SER A 129 6.25 1.34 -16.79
N PHE A 130 7.34 0.70 -16.37
CA PHE A 130 8.38 1.29 -15.52
C PHE A 130 9.06 2.48 -16.23
N ASP A 131 9.50 2.33 -17.49
CA ASP A 131 10.13 3.42 -18.26
C ASP A 131 9.20 4.62 -18.50
N LYS A 132 7.89 4.37 -18.64
CA LYS A 132 6.91 5.45 -18.82
C LYS A 132 6.68 6.25 -17.53
N LEU A 133 6.83 5.63 -16.36
CA LEU A 133 6.71 6.28 -15.05
C LEU A 133 8.03 6.96 -14.60
N THR A 134 9.19 6.52 -15.09
CA THR A 134 10.51 7.05 -14.70
C THR A 134 10.92 8.31 -15.48
N ASN A 135 10.39 8.53 -16.70
CA ASN A 135 10.82 9.63 -17.57
C ASN A 135 10.27 11.03 -17.20
N ASN A 136 9.36 11.15 -16.22
CA ASN A 136 8.81 12.43 -15.75
C ASN A 136 9.61 13.07 -14.59
N GLY A 137 10.92 12.76 -14.49
CA GLY A 137 11.79 13.03 -13.35
C GLY A 137 12.09 14.49 -12.95
N LYS A 138 11.32 15.49 -13.37
CA LYS A 138 11.55 16.90 -13.00
C LYS A 138 10.73 17.40 -11.81
N THR A 139 9.82 16.59 -11.25
CA THR A 139 8.93 16.98 -10.13
C THR A 139 8.94 16.01 -8.93
N LEU A 140 9.79 14.96 -8.95
CA LEU A 140 9.74 13.85 -7.98
C LEU A 140 10.45 14.12 -6.64
N ASP A 141 11.20 15.22 -6.50
CA ASP A 141 11.99 15.50 -5.29
C ASP A 141 11.27 16.38 -4.24
N SER A 142 9.99 16.71 -4.46
CA SER A 142 9.24 17.47 -3.46
C SER A 142 8.72 16.56 -2.34
N PRO A 143 8.93 16.91 -1.04
CA PRO A 143 8.26 16.25 0.08
C PRO A 143 6.74 16.14 -0.11
N ALA A 144 6.13 17.10 -0.81
CA ALA A 144 4.72 17.07 -1.16
C ALA A 144 4.36 15.89 -2.09
N ALA A 145 5.20 15.58 -3.08
CA ALA A 145 4.98 14.46 -3.99
C ALA A 145 5.06 13.12 -3.24
N TYR A 146 5.99 13.00 -2.30
CA TYR A 146 6.10 11.82 -1.43
C TYR A 146 4.83 11.63 -0.58
N VAL A 147 4.38 12.68 0.11
CA VAL A 147 3.17 12.61 0.95
C VAL A 147 1.91 12.36 0.13
N GLN A 148 1.76 13.01 -1.04
CA GLN A 148 0.65 12.73 -1.95
C GLN A 148 0.66 11.28 -2.44
N GLY A 149 1.85 10.75 -2.77
CA GLY A 149 2.02 9.35 -3.14
C GLY A 149 1.58 8.41 -2.02
N LEU A 150 2.02 8.65 -0.77
CA LEU A 150 1.64 7.84 0.38
C LEU A 150 0.14 7.87 0.65
N ARG A 151 -0.50 9.05 0.54
CA ARG A 151 -1.95 9.17 0.69
C ARG A 151 -2.68 8.28 -0.31
N LYS A 152 -2.28 8.36 -1.58
CA LYS A 152 -2.86 7.56 -2.67
C LYS A 152 -2.61 6.06 -2.44
N LEU A 153 -1.40 5.68 -2.07
CA LEU A 153 -1.05 4.29 -1.76
C LEU A 153 -1.90 3.72 -0.63
N PHE A 154 -2.03 4.46 0.47
CA PHE A 154 -2.82 4.04 1.62
C PHE A 154 -4.32 4.07 1.38
N LEU A 155 -4.79 4.82 0.39
CA LEU A 155 -6.16 4.73 -0.10
C LEU A 155 -6.37 3.41 -0.84
N HIS A 156 -5.58 3.13 -1.88
CA HIS A 156 -5.77 1.92 -2.70
C HIS A 156 -5.51 0.61 -1.94
N VAL A 157 -4.57 0.60 -0.99
CA VAL A 157 -4.27 -0.61 -0.20
C VAL A 157 -5.44 -1.05 0.68
N GLN A 158 -6.44 -0.19 0.93
CA GLN A 158 -7.64 -0.57 1.68
C GLN A 158 -8.39 -1.72 0.98
N LEU A 159 -8.28 -1.84 -0.35
CA LEU A 159 -8.81 -2.96 -1.12
C LEU A 159 -8.37 -4.31 -0.52
N LEU A 160 -7.09 -4.46 -0.19
CA LEU A 160 -6.56 -5.72 0.36
C LEU A 160 -7.16 -6.04 1.73
N ASP A 161 -7.40 -5.01 2.56
CA ASP A 161 -8.03 -5.16 3.88
C ASP A 161 -9.51 -5.56 3.73
N GLU A 162 -10.23 -4.97 2.77
CA GLU A 162 -11.62 -5.34 2.44
C GLU A 162 -11.74 -6.82 2.03
N HIS A 163 -10.89 -7.29 1.11
CA HIS A 163 -10.90 -8.71 0.73
C HIS A 163 -10.46 -9.61 1.88
N THR A 164 -9.47 -9.20 2.68
CA THR A 164 -9.03 -9.98 3.84
C THR A 164 -10.16 -10.17 4.84
N LYS A 165 -10.94 -9.12 5.12
CA LYS A 165 -12.13 -9.19 5.97
C LYS A 165 -13.21 -10.07 5.34
N ALA A 166 -13.46 -9.93 4.05
CA ALA A 166 -14.50 -10.69 3.35
C ALA A 166 -14.22 -12.20 3.35
N VAL A 167 -12.97 -12.61 3.12
CA VAL A 167 -12.53 -14.02 3.16
C VAL A 167 -12.59 -14.59 4.57
N LYS A 168 -12.20 -13.80 5.57
CA LYS A 168 -12.16 -14.23 6.99
C LYS A 168 -13.47 -14.05 7.75
N ALA A 169 -14.50 -13.50 7.12
CA ALA A 169 -15.79 -13.28 7.76
C ALA A 169 -16.43 -14.61 8.16
N HIS A 170 -17.18 -14.60 9.26
CA HIS A 170 -17.93 -15.75 9.74
C HIS A 170 -19.39 -15.31 10.01
N PRO A 171 -20.37 -15.76 9.20
CA PRO A 171 -20.22 -16.57 7.98
C PRO A 171 -19.45 -15.82 6.87
N VAL A 172 -18.85 -16.57 5.93
CA VAL A 172 -18.05 -15.99 4.84
C VAL A 172 -18.89 -14.99 4.05
N ALA A 173 -18.28 -13.87 3.68
CA ALA A 173 -18.98 -12.82 2.96
C ALA A 173 -19.60 -13.36 1.66
N PRO A 174 -20.81 -12.92 1.27
CA PRO A 174 -21.50 -13.43 0.07
C PRO A 174 -20.63 -13.41 -1.18
N ALA A 175 -19.79 -12.38 -1.34
CA ALA A 175 -18.86 -12.22 -2.46
C ALA A 175 -17.82 -13.36 -2.57
N TYR A 176 -17.48 -14.01 -1.46
CA TYR A 176 -16.55 -15.15 -1.42
C TYR A 176 -17.26 -16.48 -1.17
N ALA A 177 -18.57 -16.48 -0.89
CA ALA A 177 -19.32 -17.71 -0.59
C ALA A 177 -19.39 -18.68 -1.77
N ALA A 178 -19.33 -18.16 -3.01
CA ALA A 178 -19.32 -18.96 -4.23
C ALA A 178 -17.97 -19.68 -4.48
N PHE A 179 -16.90 -19.31 -3.76
CA PHE A 179 -15.56 -19.83 -4.03
C PHE A 179 -15.34 -21.15 -3.28
N ALA A 180 -14.68 -22.10 -3.94
CA ALA A 180 -14.31 -23.36 -3.30
C ALA A 180 -13.41 -23.12 -2.07
N PRO A 181 -13.48 -23.96 -1.01
CA PRO A 181 -12.72 -23.76 0.22
C PRO A 181 -11.20 -23.67 0.04
N ASP A 182 -10.65 -24.48 -0.87
CA ASP A 182 -9.23 -24.50 -1.24
C ASP A 182 -8.80 -23.18 -1.90
N MET A 183 -9.63 -22.63 -2.78
CA MET A 183 -9.39 -21.32 -3.42
C MET A 183 -9.40 -20.19 -2.40
N ARG A 184 -10.36 -20.20 -1.46
CA ARG A 184 -10.41 -19.21 -0.37
C ARG A 184 -9.16 -19.27 0.50
N SER A 185 -8.69 -20.45 0.86
CA SER A 185 -7.44 -20.64 1.62
C SER A 185 -6.21 -20.12 0.85
N SER A 186 -6.17 -20.35 -0.47
CA SER A 186 -5.10 -19.88 -1.35
C SER A 186 -5.07 -18.34 -1.44
N ILE A 187 -6.25 -17.72 -1.57
CA ILE A 187 -6.42 -16.26 -1.60
C ILE A 187 -6.04 -15.65 -0.25
N GLU A 188 -6.48 -16.24 0.87
CA GLU A 188 -6.12 -15.79 2.21
C GLU A 188 -4.59 -15.76 2.40
N THR A 189 -3.90 -16.82 1.97
CA THR A 189 -2.44 -16.91 2.07
C THR A 189 -1.75 -15.80 1.28
N LYS A 190 -2.24 -15.49 0.06
CA LYS A 190 -1.71 -14.41 -0.77
C LYS A 190 -1.97 -13.03 -0.16
N LEU A 191 -3.18 -12.79 0.33
CA LEU A 191 -3.54 -11.54 1.02
C LEU A 191 -2.68 -11.34 2.28
N LYS A 192 -2.43 -12.40 3.04
CA LYS A 192 -1.52 -12.38 4.20
C LYS A 192 -0.10 -12.00 3.78
N ARG A 193 0.44 -12.60 2.73
CA ARG A 193 1.77 -12.26 2.20
C ARG A 193 1.87 -10.79 1.78
N CYS A 194 0.83 -10.26 1.13
CA CYS A 194 0.75 -8.82 0.81
C CYS A 194 0.77 -7.97 2.08
N SER A 195 -0.01 -8.33 3.10
CA SER A 195 -0.03 -7.64 4.39
C SER A 195 1.36 -7.64 5.07
N GLU A 196 2.04 -8.78 5.05
CA GLU A 196 3.41 -8.91 5.56
C GLU A 196 4.38 -7.99 4.81
N PHE A 197 4.31 -7.93 3.48
CA PHE A 197 5.11 -7.00 2.68
C PHE A 197 4.86 -5.53 3.08
N PHE A 198 3.60 -5.11 3.21
CA PHE A 198 3.31 -3.73 3.63
C PHE A 198 3.82 -3.45 5.04
N ALA A 199 3.74 -4.41 5.95
CA ALA A 199 4.25 -4.27 7.30
C ALA A 199 5.77 -4.18 7.35
N THR A 200 6.48 -5.08 6.68
CA THR A 200 7.94 -5.16 6.78
C THR A 200 8.66 -4.16 5.88
N VAL A 201 8.07 -3.78 4.74
CA VAL A 201 8.69 -2.88 3.76
C VAL A 201 8.15 -1.47 3.88
N ILE A 202 6.85 -1.28 3.59
CA ILE A 202 6.28 0.06 3.43
C ILE A 202 6.17 0.78 4.77
N LEU A 203 5.54 0.15 5.76
CA LEU A 203 5.38 0.74 7.09
C LEU A 203 6.73 0.98 7.77
N THR A 204 7.73 0.12 7.56
CA THR A 204 9.06 0.29 8.15
C THR A 204 9.70 1.62 7.76
N PHE A 205 9.77 1.95 6.46
CA PHE A 205 10.35 3.23 6.07
C PHE A 205 9.42 4.41 6.37
N VAL A 206 8.10 4.26 6.26
CA VAL A 206 7.16 5.35 6.55
C VAL A 206 7.18 5.74 8.02
N ILE A 207 7.23 4.77 8.94
CA ILE A 207 7.29 5.06 10.38
C ILE A 207 8.65 5.68 10.74
N ARG A 208 9.74 5.25 10.11
CA ARG A 208 11.05 5.88 10.29
C ARG A 208 11.06 7.33 9.83
N ASP A 209 10.49 7.60 8.66
CA ASP A 209 10.38 8.95 8.11
C ASP A 209 9.48 9.83 8.99
N LEU A 210 8.35 9.28 9.47
CA LEU A 210 7.47 9.96 10.42
C LEU A 210 8.20 10.33 11.72
N ALA A 211 9.01 9.41 12.27
CA ALA A 211 9.79 9.70 13.47
C ALA A 211 10.80 10.85 13.24
N GLN A 212 11.45 10.89 12.07
CA GLN A 212 12.36 11.98 11.70
C GLN A 212 11.62 13.31 11.52
N LEU A 213 10.44 13.29 10.90
CA LEU A 213 9.60 14.48 10.73
C LEU A 213 9.09 15.00 12.08
N LEU A 214 8.68 14.12 12.99
CA LEU A 214 8.24 14.47 14.33
C LEU A 214 9.37 15.11 15.15
N ASP A 215 10.57 14.54 15.14
CA ASP A 215 11.74 15.13 15.83
C ASP A 215 12.05 16.55 15.33
N LYS A 216 11.99 16.75 14.01
CA LYS A 216 12.15 18.09 13.41
C LYS A 216 11.04 19.05 13.79
N TYR A 217 9.80 18.57 13.84
CA TYR A 217 8.63 19.36 14.22
C TYR A 217 8.74 19.84 15.68
N VAL A 218 9.05 18.93 16.61
CA VAL A 218 9.21 19.27 18.04
C VAL A 218 10.29 20.32 18.26
N LYS A 219 11.48 20.14 17.66
CA LYS A 219 12.58 21.12 17.75
C LYS A 219 12.21 22.50 17.20
N ARG A 220 11.30 22.57 16.24
CA ARG A 220 10.80 23.84 15.70
C ARG A 220 9.80 24.48 16.66
N CYS A 221 8.93 23.70 17.27
CA CYS A 221 8.00 24.18 18.29
C CYS A 221 8.73 24.72 19.52
N GLU A 222 9.83 24.09 19.95
CA GLU A 222 10.68 24.60 21.04
C GLU A 222 11.19 26.00 20.74
N LYS A 223 11.70 26.25 19.53
CA LYS A 223 12.16 27.59 19.12
C LYS A 223 11.06 28.64 19.13
N TRP A 224 9.84 28.27 18.72
CA TRP A 224 8.69 29.18 18.77
C TRP A 224 8.23 29.49 20.20
N LEU A 225 8.59 28.68 21.19
CA LEU A 225 8.30 28.96 22.60
C LEU A 225 9.39 29.82 23.26
N GLU A 226 10.60 29.85 22.67
CA GLU A 226 11.71 30.69 23.14
C GLU A 226 11.64 32.13 22.60
N GLU A 227 10.85 32.38 21.55
CA GLU A 227 10.54 33.69 20.96
C GLU A 227 9.34 34.36 21.63
#